data_AF-A0A0C2WMT5-F1
#
_entry.id   AF-A0A0C2WMT5-F1
#
_cell.length_a   1.000
_cell.length_b   1.000
_cell.length_c   1.000
_cell.angle_alpha   90.00
_cell.angle_beta   90.00
_cell.angle_gamma   90.00
#
_symmetry.space_group_name_H-M   'P 1'
#
loop_
_entity.id
_entity.type
_entity.pdbx_description
1 polymer ?
#
loop_
_entity_poly.entity_id
_entity_poly.type
_entity_poly.pdbx_seq_one_letter_code
_entity_poly.pdbx_strand_id
1 'polypeptide(L)'
;MPRKNLHDQVVRAYLLHLSLRDILLPPHELELDELLLRLQADLQIYHKIKSTRYLNPCMSIPKSGSLHLAWEYAKNPLHHGLFSQMLRVSPHVFTVVIELIKDHPIFRNNSNVPQAPVDYQLAVTLYRLGRFGNAASLADVARESGCSEGSAELWTEQKEVEKRWVDTNMGFKGLWREGWIMYDGTIVVLYARPAMDGDAYYTRKCNYGLSNSRPLGPMPVEIATGFKFGCVASRT
;
A
#
# COMPACT_ATOMS: atom_id res chain seq x y z
N MET A 1 -5.21 -16.52 1.32
CA MET A 1 -6.67 -16.70 1.14
C MET A 1 -7.27 -15.35 0.76
N PRO A 2 -8.10 -15.25 -0.29
CA PRO A 2 -8.73 -13.97 -0.64
C PRO A 2 -9.65 -13.53 0.51
N ARG A 3 -9.60 -12.24 0.86
CA ARG A 3 -10.47 -11.65 1.88
C ARG A 3 -11.92 -11.83 1.43
N LYS A 4 -12.76 -12.44 2.27
CA LYS A 4 -14.20 -12.58 1.99
C LYS A 4 -14.85 -11.20 2.01
N ASN A 5 -15.44 -10.78 0.88
CA ASN A 5 -16.11 -9.50 0.77
C ASN A 5 -17.27 -9.42 1.79
N LEU A 6 -17.29 -8.36 2.61
CA LEU A 6 -18.32 -8.15 3.64
C LEU A 6 -19.73 -8.09 3.02
N HIS A 7 -19.83 -7.49 1.83
CA HIS A 7 -21.07 -7.46 1.06
C HIS A 7 -21.60 -8.84 0.74
N ASP A 8 -20.74 -9.75 0.29
CA ASP A 8 -21.16 -11.11 -0.03
C ASP A 8 -21.58 -11.90 1.22
N GLN A 9 -20.94 -11.62 2.36
CA GLN A 9 -21.33 -12.24 3.64
C GLN A 9 -22.71 -11.75 4.08
N VAL A 10 -22.97 -10.44 4.02
CA VAL A 10 -24.27 -9.87 4.40
C VAL A 10 -25.38 -10.28 3.43
N VAL A 11 -25.11 -10.33 2.12
CA VAL A 11 -26.07 -10.85 1.14
C VAL A 11 -26.43 -12.31 1.46
N ARG A 12 -25.45 -13.17 1.75
CA ARG A 12 -25.71 -14.57 2.10
C ARG A 12 -26.53 -14.69 3.38
N ALA A 13 -26.18 -13.92 4.41
CA ALA A 13 -26.94 -13.90 5.67
C ALA A 13 -28.39 -13.43 5.44
N TYR A 14 -28.58 -12.42 4.59
CA TYR A 14 -29.91 -11.93 4.23
C TYR A 14 -30.71 -12.99 3.47
N LEU A 15 -30.13 -13.65 2.46
CA LEU A 15 -30.80 -14.72 1.72
C LEU A 15 -31.20 -15.89 2.64
N LEU A 16 -30.34 -16.27 3.59
CA LEU A 16 -30.69 -17.27 4.60
C LEU A 16 -31.85 -16.81 5.49
N HIS A 17 -31.86 -15.53 5.89
CA HIS A 17 -32.99 -14.95 6.62
C HIS A 17 -34.29 -15.03 5.81
N LEU A 18 -34.26 -14.72 4.50
CA LEU A 18 -35.43 -14.86 3.63
C LEU A 18 -35.93 -16.31 3.60
N SER A 19 -35.03 -17.28 3.40
CA SER A 19 -35.40 -18.70 3.36
C SER A 19 -36.02 -19.16 4.68
N LEU A 20 -35.45 -18.76 5.83
CA LEU A 20 -36.00 -19.11 7.14
C LEU A 20 -37.37 -18.46 7.39
N ARG A 21 -37.52 -17.19 7.01
CA ARG A 21 -38.77 -16.44 7.12
C ARG A 21 -39.87 -17.06 6.25
N ASP A 22 -39.54 -17.50 5.04
CA ASP A 22 -40.50 -18.16 4.13
C ASP A 22 -40.92 -19.55 4.63
N ILE A 23 -40.07 -20.24 5.40
CA ILE A 23 -40.44 -21.52 6.08
C ILE A 23 -41.40 -21.26 7.24
N LEU A 24 -41.14 -20.23 8.05
CA LEU A 24 -41.94 -19.92 9.24
C LEU A 24 -43.25 -19.19 8.93
N LEU A 25 -43.27 -18.41 7.84
CA LEU A 25 -44.42 -17.65 7.37
C LEU A 25 -44.53 -17.83 5.85
N PRO A 26 -45.17 -18.94 5.41
CA PRO A 26 -45.27 -19.30 4.01
C PRO A 26 -45.95 -18.21 3.18
N PRO A 27 -45.43 -17.88 1.98
CA PRO A 27 -45.97 -16.79 1.18
C PRO A 27 -47.43 -16.99 0.76
N HIS A 28 -47.88 -18.24 0.63
CA HIS A 28 -49.24 -18.58 0.22
C HIS A 28 -50.28 -18.39 1.32
N GLU A 29 -49.85 -18.18 2.57
CA GLU A 29 -50.72 -17.87 3.71
C GLU A 29 -50.96 -16.36 3.87
N LEU A 30 -50.28 -15.53 3.08
CA LEU A 30 -50.38 -14.07 3.14
C LEU A 30 -51.30 -13.53 2.06
N GLU A 31 -51.98 -12.43 2.40
CA GLU A 31 -52.73 -11.64 1.42
C GLU A 31 -51.79 -11.00 0.38
N LEU A 32 -52.32 -10.78 -0.82
CA LEU A 32 -51.52 -10.28 -1.96
C LEU A 32 -50.82 -8.95 -1.65
N ASP A 33 -51.49 -8.05 -0.94
CA ASP A 33 -50.96 -6.74 -0.57
C ASP A 33 -49.77 -6.84 0.40
N GLU A 34 -49.85 -7.76 1.37
CA GLU A 34 -48.76 -8.01 2.32
C GLU A 34 -47.55 -8.64 1.62
N LEU A 35 -47.80 -9.55 0.68
CA LEU A 35 -46.77 -10.19 -0.13
C LEU A 35 -46.05 -9.17 -1.02
N LEU A 36 -46.78 -8.23 -1.61
CA LEU A 36 -46.22 -7.17 -2.44
C LEU A 36 -45.37 -6.20 -1.62
N LEU A 37 -45.85 -5.76 -0.45
CA LEU A 37 -45.08 -4.92 0.48
C LEU A 37 -43.79 -5.60 0.94
N ARG A 38 -43.87 -6.90 1.27
CA ARG A 38 -42.72 -7.71 1.67
C ARG A 38 -41.68 -7.82 0.56
N LEU A 39 -42.10 -8.16 -0.66
CA LEU A 39 -41.21 -8.23 -1.82
C LEU A 39 -40.54 -6.88 -2.09
N GLN A 40 -41.31 -5.79 -2.01
CA GLN A 40 -40.79 -4.45 -2.23
C GLN A 40 -39.74 -4.07 -1.18
N ALA A 41 -39.97 -4.37 0.10
CA ALA A 41 -38.99 -4.17 1.16
C ALA A 41 -37.72 -5.02 0.93
N ASP A 42 -37.86 -6.28 0.53
CA ASP A 42 -36.74 -7.18 0.25
C ASP A 42 -35.87 -6.69 -0.91
N LEU A 43 -36.51 -6.25 -2.01
CA LEU A 43 -35.83 -5.66 -3.14
C LEU A 43 -35.12 -4.36 -2.76
N GLN A 44 -35.74 -3.52 -1.94
CA GLN A 44 -35.12 -2.31 -1.42
C GLN A 44 -33.91 -2.61 -0.56
N ILE A 45 -33.99 -3.57 0.36
CA ILE A 45 -32.88 -3.97 1.23
C ILE A 45 -31.74 -4.56 0.40
N TYR A 46 -32.04 -5.49 -0.51
CA TYR A 46 -31.05 -6.07 -1.41
C TYR A 46 -30.36 -4.99 -2.26
N HIS A 47 -31.14 -4.07 -2.83
CA HIS A 47 -30.61 -2.95 -3.59
C HIS A 47 -29.75 -2.03 -2.73
N LYS A 48 -30.16 -1.73 -1.49
CA LYS A 48 -29.39 -0.92 -0.53
C LYS A 48 -28.06 -1.58 -0.21
N ILE A 49 -28.04 -2.90 0.05
CA ILE A 49 -26.81 -3.65 0.30
C ILE A 49 -25.89 -3.57 -0.92
N LYS A 50 -26.41 -3.82 -2.13
CA LYS A 50 -25.58 -3.81 -3.35
C LYS A 50 -25.10 -2.42 -3.79
N SER A 51 -25.88 -1.38 -3.55
CA SER A 51 -25.57 -0.01 -3.96
C SER A 51 -24.72 0.76 -2.95
N THR A 52 -24.78 0.39 -1.67
CA THR A 52 -23.97 1.06 -0.65
C THR A 52 -22.51 0.65 -0.75
N ARG A 53 -21.61 1.63 -0.71
CA ARG A 53 -20.16 1.35 -0.71
C ARG A 53 -19.69 0.77 0.62
N TYR A 54 -20.29 1.23 1.73
CA TYR A 54 -19.94 0.83 3.09
C TYR A 54 -21.19 0.35 3.82
N LEU A 55 -21.12 -0.85 4.39
CA LEU A 55 -22.20 -1.42 5.22
C LEU A 55 -22.15 -0.91 6.67
N ASN A 56 -20.96 -0.52 7.12
CA ASN A 56 -20.76 0.05 8.44
C ASN A 56 -20.88 1.58 8.38
N PRO A 57 -21.44 2.22 9.43
CA PRO A 57 -21.42 3.67 9.53
C PRO A 57 -19.98 4.17 9.52
N CYS A 58 -19.68 5.09 8.59
CA CYS A 58 -18.39 5.76 8.53
C CYS A 58 -18.36 6.88 9.57
N MET A 59 -17.80 6.61 10.74
CA MET A 59 -17.55 7.68 11.71
C MET A 59 -16.41 8.56 11.22
N SER A 60 -16.61 9.88 11.23
CA SER A 60 -15.55 10.82 10.89
C SER A 60 -14.50 10.82 11.98
N ILE A 61 -13.30 10.33 11.64
CA ILE A 61 -12.14 10.38 12.52
C ILE A 61 -11.45 11.74 12.30
N PRO A 62 -11.17 12.53 13.35
CA PRO A 62 -10.38 13.76 13.24
C PRO A 62 -8.98 13.48 12.66
N LYS A 63 -8.51 14.33 11.74
CA LYS A 63 -7.21 14.17 11.08
C LYS A 63 -6.44 15.49 11.12
N SER A 64 -5.14 15.41 11.36
CA SER A 64 -4.29 16.58 11.64
C SER A 64 -3.53 17.09 10.42
N GLY A 65 -3.42 16.32 9.34
CA GLY A 65 -2.87 16.79 8.05
C GLY A 65 -1.43 17.32 8.10
N SER A 66 -0.56 16.74 8.93
CA SER A 66 0.84 17.15 9.12
C SER A 66 1.68 17.09 7.84
N LEU A 67 1.27 16.28 6.86
CA LEU A 67 1.97 16.13 5.57
C LEU A 67 2.12 17.45 4.80
N HIS A 68 1.24 18.44 5.02
CA HIS A 68 1.35 19.76 4.40
C HIS A 68 2.68 20.46 4.70
N LEU A 69 3.33 20.13 5.84
CA LEU A 69 4.65 20.67 6.19
C LEU A 69 5.73 20.35 5.16
N ALA A 70 5.57 19.31 4.34
CA ALA A 70 6.49 19.02 3.25
C ALA A 70 6.60 20.22 2.29
N TRP A 71 5.50 20.85 1.91
CA TRP A 71 5.55 22.01 1.01
C TRP A 71 6.22 23.23 1.67
N GLU A 72 6.07 23.40 2.98
CA GLU A 72 6.80 24.45 3.72
C GLU A 72 8.31 24.18 3.77
N TYR A 73 8.72 22.93 3.98
CA TYR A 73 10.13 22.54 3.96
C TYR A 73 10.77 22.67 2.57
N ALA A 74 10.01 22.52 1.50
CA ALA A 74 10.52 22.68 0.14
C ALA A 74 10.92 24.13 -0.18
N LYS A 75 10.30 25.14 0.45
CA LYS A 75 10.53 26.57 0.19
C LYS A 75 11.92 27.05 0.60
N ASN A 76 12.48 26.51 1.69
CA ASN A 76 13.78 26.93 2.21
C ASN A 76 14.82 25.82 2.02
N PRO A 77 15.93 26.07 1.29
CA PRO A 77 17.03 25.11 1.15
C PRO A 77 17.55 24.53 2.46
N LEU A 78 17.53 25.32 3.56
CA LEU A 78 17.95 24.85 4.89
C LEU A 78 17.04 23.75 5.45
N HIS A 79 15.80 23.66 4.99
CA HIS A 79 14.80 22.69 5.44
C HIS A 79 14.68 21.47 4.50
N HIS A 80 15.46 21.42 3.41
CA HIS A 80 15.42 20.29 2.47
C HIS A 80 15.74 18.94 3.14
N GLY A 81 16.58 18.94 4.19
CA GLY A 81 16.83 17.75 5.01
C GLY A 81 15.57 17.22 5.69
N LEU A 82 14.70 18.11 6.21
CA LEU A 82 13.43 17.74 6.83
C LEU A 82 12.44 17.20 5.79
N PHE A 83 12.42 17.80 4.59
CA PHE A 83 11.64 17.29 3.45
C PHE A 83 12.05 15.87 3.09
N SER A 84 13.36 15.62 2.93
CA SER A 84 13.89 14.30 2.59
C SER A 84 13.72 13.30 3.72
N GLN A 85 13.76 13.72 4.98
CA GLN A 85 13.40 12.85 6.10
C GLN A 85 11.94 12.41 6.02
N MET A 86 11.04 13.31 5.61
CA MET A 86 9.61 13.06 5.53
C MET A 86 9.19 12.23 4.31
N LEU A 87 9.68 12.57 3.11
CA LEU A 87 9.27 11.97 1.84
C LEU A 87 10.34 11.08 1.18
N ARG A 88 11.51 10.93 1.81
CA ARG A 88 12.65 10.11 1.35
C ARG A 88 13.28 10.52 0.01
N VAL A 89 12.86 11.65 -0.54
CA VAL A 89 13.41 12.24 -1.78
C VAL A 89 13.74 13.71 -1.55
N SER A 90 14.62 14.30 -2.36
CA SER A 90 14.83 15.75 -2.32
C SER A 90 13.65 16.50 -2.96
N PRO A 91 13.40 17.77 -2.60
CA PRO A 91 12.36 18.58 -3.24
C PRO A 91 12.52 18.67 -4.77
N HIS A 92 13.78 18.70 -5.24
CA HIS A 92 14.08 18.71 -6.66
C HIS A 92 13.63 17.42 -7.35
N VAL A 93 14.02 16.26 -6.81
CA VAL A 93 13.61 14.95 -7.34
C VAL A 93 12.09 14.79 -7.29
N PHE A 94 11.46 15.21 -6.20
CA PHE A 94 10.00 15.18 -6.07
C PHE A 94 9.29 15.96 -7.18
N THR A 95 9.77 17.17 -7.49
CA THR A 95 9.22 18.02 -8.57
C THR A 95 9.41 17.36 -9.93
N VAL A 96 10.59 16.81 -10.21
CA VAL A 96 10.86 16.08 -11.47
C VAL A 96 9.92 14.89 -11.62
N VAL A 97 9.70 14.11 -10.56
CA VAL A 97 8.79 12.97 -10.60
C VAL A 97 7.36 13.43 -10.89
N ILE A 98 6.89 14.51 -10.26
CA ILE A 98 5.56 15.08 -10.54
C ILE A 98 5.42 15.43 -12.02
N GLU A 99 6.39 16.15 -12.58
CA GLU A 99 6.37 16.55 -13.99
C GLU A 99 6.31 15.36 -14.94
N LEU A 100 6.93 14.23 -14.58
CA LEU A 100 6.90 13.00 -15.37
C LEU A 100 5.56 12.26 -15.30
N ILE A 101 4.85 12.34 -14.16
CA ILE A 101 3.66 11.52 -13.90
C ILE A 101 2.34 12.28 -13.98
N LYS A 102 2.35 13.62 -14.01
CA LYS A 102 1.14 14.47 -13.91
C LYS A 102 0.06 14.16 -14.95
N ASP A 103 0.47 13.71 -16.14
CA ASP A 103 -0.44 13.39 -17.25
C ASP A 103 -0.80 11.90 -17.34
N HIS A 104 -0.31 11.08 -16.41
CA HIS A 104 -0.58 9.65 -16.45
C HIS A 104 -2.05 9.34 -16.11
N PRO A 105 -2.75 8.53 -16.91
CA PRO A 105 -4.18 8.24 -16.73
C PRO A 105 -4.50 7.60 -15.38
N ILE A 106 -3.53 6.96 -14.72
CA ILE A 106 -3.72 6.37 -13.38
C ILE A 106 -4.06 7.40 -12.31
N PHE A 107 -3.62 8.66 -12.48
CA PHE A 107 -3.91 9.76 -11.56
C PHE A 107 -5.14 10.56 -11.97
N ARG A 108 -5.85 10.11 -13.01
CA ARG A 108 -7.13 10.67 -13.46
C ARG A 108 -8.25 9.70 -13.13
N ASN A 109 -9.27 10.22 -12.47
CA ASN A 109 -10.50 9.51 -12.18
C ASN A 109 -11.59 9.91 -13.20
N ASN A 110 -12.30 8.94 -13.77
CA ASN A 110 -13.46 9.15 -14.64
C ASN A 110 -14.75 9.53 -13.86
N SER A 111 -14.64 10.20 -12.71
CA SER A 111 -15.79 10.59 -11.89
C SER A 111 -15.96 12.10 -11.83
N ASN A 112 -17.19 12.54 -11.56
CA ASN A 112 -17.53 13.94 -11.35
C ASN A 112 -17.01 14.53 -10.02
N VAL A 113 -16.35 13.75 -9.17
CA VAL A 113 -15.74 14.24 -7.92
C VAL A 113 -14.28 14.63 -8.18
N PRO A 114 -13.86 15.85 -7.81
CA PRO A 114 -12.46 16.27 -7.96
C PRO A 114 -11.54 15.36 -7.15
N GLN A 115 -10.55 14.78 -7.81
CA GLN A 115 -9.50 14.00 -7.16
C GLN A 115 -8.46 14.93 -6.52
N ALA A 116 -7.80 14.44 -5.47
CA ALA A 116 -6.67 15.16 -4.87
C ALA A 116 -5.58 15.41 -5.92
N PRO A 117 -4.80 16.49 -5.81
CA PRO A 117 -3.76 16.81 -6.79
C PRO A 117 -2.64 15.76 -6.76
N VAL A 118 -1.98 15.55 -7.90
CA VAL A 118 -1.03 14.43 -8.12
C VAL A 118 0.17 14.50 -7.18
N ASP A 119 0.64 15.71 -6.87
CA ASP A 119 1.71 15.97 -5.90
C ASP A 119 1.32 15.46 -4.51
N TYR A 120 0.10 15.69 -4.07
CA TYR A 120 -0.40 15.20 -2.78
C TYR A 120 -0.53 13.68 -2.76
N GLN A 121 -1.06 13.07 -3.84
CA GLN A 121 -1.13 11.60 -3.98
C GLN A 121 0.27 10.96 -3.92
N LEU A 122 1.24 11.57 -4.59
CA LEU A 122 2.63 11.14 -4.58
C LEU A 122 3.26 11.32 -3.19
N ALA A 123 3.04 12.46 -2.54
CA ALA A 123 3.55 12.72 -1.19
C ALA A 123 3.04 11.70 -0.18
N VAL A 124 1.75 11.36 -0.20
CA VAL A 124 1.16 10.34 0.68
C VAL A 124 1.78 8.97 0.42
N THR A 125 1.98 8.65 -0.86
CA THR A 125 2.60 7.38 -1.27
C THR A 125 4.04 7.27 -0.77
N LEU A 126 4.85 8.31 -0.97
CA LEU A 126 6.24 8.37 -0.51
C LEU A 126 6.33 8.37 1.02
N TYR A 127 5.44 9.09 1.69
CA TYR A 127 5.36 9.13 3.15
C TYR A 127 5.09 7.75 3.75
N ARG A 128 4.15 6.98 3.16
CA ARG A 128 3.87 5.60 3.58
C ARG A 128 5.05 4.68 3.32
N LEU A 129 5.71 4.80 2.17
CA LEU A 129 6.87 3.97 1.80
C LEU A 129 8.12 4.27 2.66
N GLY A 130 8.26 5.50 3.13
CA GLY A 130 9.34 5.90 4.02
C GLY A 130 9.20 5.41 5.46
N ARG A 131 8.12 4.71 5.79
CA ARG A 131 7.77 4.22 7.13
C ARG A 131 7.64 2.70 7.15
N PHE A 132 7.83 2.13 8.34
CA PHE A 132 7.71 0.69 8.57
C PHE A 132 6.90 0.40 9.84
N GLY A 133 6.41 -0.83 9.95
CA GLY A 133 5.60 -1.26 11.09
C GLY A 133 4.27 -0.50 11.18
N ASN A 134 3.84 -0.20 12.40
CA ASN A 134 2.56 0.46 12.66
C ASN A 134 2.45 1.83 11.95
N ALA A 135 3.57 2.56 11.83
CA ALA A 135 3.62 3.86 11.18
C ALA A 135 3.36 3.83 9.67
N ALA A 136 3.39 2.65 9.04
CA ALA A 136 3.02 2.45 7.63
C ALA A 136 1.57 1.94 7.46
N SER A 137 0.83 1.81 8.57
CA SER A 137 -0.58 1.44 8.54
C SER A 137 -1.40 2.49 7.78
N LEU A 138 -2.45 2.04 7.09
CA LEU A 138 -3.34 2.93 6.36
C LEU A 138 -3.99 3.96 7.28
N ALA A 139 -4.35 3.55 8.50
CA ALA A 139 -4.93 4.42 9.52
C ALA A 139 -3.97 5.55 9.93
N ASP A 140 -2.71 5.24 10.25
CA ASP A 140 -1.74 6.27 10.61
C ASP A 140 -1.40 7.18 9.44
N VAL A 141 -1.21 6.63 8.25
CA VAL A 141 -0.93 7.41 7.04
C VAL A 141 -2.09 8.35 6.73
N ALA A 142 -3.33 7.88 6.81
CA ALA A 142 -4.52 8.71 6.59
C ALA A 142 -4.67 9.81 7.64
N ARG A 143 -4.39 9.50 8.91
CA ARG A 143 -4.43 10.46 10.03
C ARG A 143 -3.40 11.58 9.86
N GLU A 144 -2.17 11.22 9.52
CA GLU A 144 -1.06 12.15 9.33
C GLU A 144 -1.21 12.96 8.04
N SER A 145 -1.64 12.34 6.95
CA SER A 145 -1.82 13.05 5.68
C SER A 145 -3.07 13.93 5.68
N GLY A 146 -4.11 13.57 6.42
CA GLY A 146 -5.41 14.24 6.34
C GLY A 146 -6.36 13.62 5.30
N CYS A 147 -5.99 12.49 4.68
CA CYS A 147 -6.83 11.83 3.66
C CYS A 147 -7.70 10.70 4.25
N SER A 148 -8.57 10.08 3.43
CA SER A 148 -9.28 8.86 3.83
C SER A 148 -8.37 7.63 3.73
N GLU A 149 -8.59 6.59 4.54
CA GLU A 149 -7.83 5.33 4.43
C GLU A 149 -7.96 4.71 3.04
N GLY A 150 -9.17 4.73 2.46
CA GLY A 150 -9.40 4.26 1.10
C GLY A 150 -8.67 5.08 0.03
N SER A 151 -8.46 6.39 0.26
CA SER A 151 -7.64 7.22 -0.62
C SER A 151 -6.16 6.86 -0.50
N ALA A 152 -5.65 6.70 0.73
CA ALA A 152 -4.27 6.28 0.98
C ALA A 152 -3.99 4.90 0.36
N GLU A 153 -4.93 3.96 0.48
CA GLU A 153 -4.86 2.64 -0.14
C GLU A 153 -4.84 2.74 -1.66
N LEU A 154 -5.82 3.44 -2.25
CA LEU A 154 -5.92 3.63 -3.69
C LEU A 154 -4.62 4.18 -4.30
N TRP A 155 -4.08 5.26 -3.75
CA TRP A 155 -2.87 5.89 -4.29
C TRP A 155 -1.65 4.97 -4.20
N THR A 156 -1.53 4.19 -3.13
CA THR A 156 -0.49 3.16 -3.04
C THR A 156 -0.69 1.96 -3.95
N GLU A 157 -1.94 1.52 -4.17
CA GLU A 157 -2.25 0.40 -5.06
C GLU A 157 -2.04 0.74 -6.53
N GLN A 158 -2.40 1.96 -6.94
CA GLN A 158 -2.12 2.50 -8.28
C GLN A 158 -0.63 2.33 -8.64
N LYS A 159 0.26 2.61 -7.68
CA LYS A 159 1.69 2.39 -7.87
C LYS A 159 2.06 0.91 -8.02
N GLU A 160 1.38 -0.02 -7.36
CA GLU A 160 1.61 -1.46 -7.57
C GLU A 160 1.15 -1.94 -8.95
N VAL A 161 0.14 -1.29 -9.54
CA VAL A 161 -0.24 -1.49 -10.94
C VAL A 161 0.84 -0.96 -11.87
N GLU A 162 1.34 0.25 -11.61
CA GLU A 162 2.44 0.86 -12.38
C GLU A 162 3.71 0.00 -12.31
N LYS A 163 4.01 -0.55 -11.14
CA LYS A 163 5.11 -1.50 -10.96
C LYS A 163 5.00 -2.71 -11.89
N ARG A 164 3.80 -3.24 -12.04
CA ARG A 164 3.55 -4.37 -12.96
C ARG A 164 3.72 -3.95 -14.41
N TRP A 165 3.30 -2.73 -14.76
CA TRP A 165 3.50 -2.20 -16.10
C TRP A 165 4.98 -2.05 -16.43
N VAL A 166 5.79 -1.44 -15.57
CA VAL A 166 7.24 -1.29 -15.77
C VAL A 166 7.93 -2.65 -15.89
N ASP A 167 7.57 -3.63 -15.07
CA ASP A 167 8.11 -5.00 -15.17
C ASP A 167 7.78 -5.68 -16.51
N THR A 168 6.59 -5.39 -17.05
CA THR A 168 6.10 -5.98 -18.29
C THR A 168 6.74 -5.30 -19.50
N ASN A 169 7.02 -4.00 -19.40
CA ASN A 169 7.42 -3.17 -20.53
C ASN A 169 8.92 -2.84 -20.57
N MET A 170 9.62 -2.86 -19.43
CA MET A 170 11.04 -2.45 -19.33
C MET A 170 12.01 -3.61 -19.04
N GLY A 171 11.54 -4.85 -18.90
CA GLY A 171 12.39 -6.04 -18.81
C GLY A 171 13.15 -6.25 -17.48
N PHE A 172 13.07 -5.32 -16.53
CA PHE A 172 13.63 -5.46 -15.18
C PHE A 172 12.63 -6.15 -14.25
N LYS A 173 12.79 -7.45 -13.96
CA LYS A 173 11.91 -8.20 -13.04
C LYS A 173 12.54 -8.35 -11.65
N GLY A 174 11.77 -8.02 -10.62
CA GLY A 174 11.99 -8.48 -9.23
C GLY A 174 12.97 -7.67 -8.36
N LEU A 175 14.05 -7.10 -8.92
CA LEU A 175 15.08 -6.42 -8.11
C LEU A 175 14.64 -5.11 -7.44
N TRP A 176 13.62 -4.45 -7.96
CA TRP A 176 13.20 -3.11 -7.56
C TRP A 176 11.79 -3.08 -6.92
N ARG A 177 11.09 -4.22 -6.89
CA ARG A 177 9.70 -4.32 -6.39
C ARG A 177 9.59 -4.25 -4.87
N GLU A 178 10.58 -4.81 -4.17
CA GLU A 178 10.57 -4.99 -2.71
C GLU A 178 11.29 -3.87 -1.95
N GLY A 179 11.89 -2.92 -2.66
CA GLY A 179 12.52 -1.75 -2.06
C GLY A 179 12.98 -0.80 -3.16
N TRP A 180 12.44 0.41 -3.19
CA TRP A 180 13.04 1.47 -4.01
C TRP A 180 14.33 1.89 -3.30
N ILE A 181 15.47 1.66 -3.96
CA ILE A 181 16.80 2.20 -3.66
C ILE A 181 17.17 2.12 -2.17
N MET A 182 17.91 1.08 -1.81
CA MET A 182 18.55 0.88 -0.51
C MET A 182 19.29 2.15 -0.04
N TYR A 183 18.68 2.96 0.83
CA TYR A 183 19.38 4.00 1.60
C TYR A 183 19.22 3.77 3.11
N ASP A 184 20.22 4.29 3.81
CA ASP A 184 20.77 3.95 5.13
C ASP A 184 19.89 3.19 6.15
N GLY A 185 20.36 1.99 6.53
CA GLY A 185 19.81 1.17 7.61
C GLY A 185 19.30 -0.22 7.21
N THR A 186 19.22 -0.54 5.91
CA THR A 186 18.88 -1.88 5.45
C THR A 186 20.08 -2.80 5.59
N ILE A 187 19.92 -3.89 6.33
CA ILE A 187 20.93 -4.93 6.51
C ILE A 187 20.85 -5.88 5.31
N VAL A 188 21.84 -5.85 4.42
CA VAL A 188 21.99 -6.86 3.36
C VAL A 188 22.45 -8.15 4.04
N VAL A 189 21.55 -9.14 4.12
CA VAL A 189 21.86 -10.42 4.77
C VAL A 189 22.89 -11.18 3.94
N LEU A 190 24.01 -11.51 4.57
CA LEU A 190 25.08 -12.30 3.99
C LEU A 190 24.80 -13.78 4.17
N TYR A 191 25.02 -14.54 3.10
CA TYR A 191 24.86 -16.00 3.10
C TYR A 191 25.87 -16.72 4.02
N ALA A 192 27.06 -16.15 4.17
CA ALA A 192 28.13 -16.72 4.98
C ALA A 192 28.84 -15.63 5.79
N ARG A 193 29.52 -16.04 6.87
CA ARG A 193 30.39 -15.17 7.68
C ARG A 193 31.52 -14.60 6.80
N PRO A 194 31.71 -13.27 6.74
CA PRO A 194 32.84 -12.67 6.06
C PRO A 194 34.18 -13.19 6.59
N ALA A 195 35.16 -13.36 5.69
CA ALA A 195 36.49 -13.86 6.04
C ALA A 195 37.28 -12.87 6.92
N MET A 196 37.08 -11.57 6.71
CA MET A 196 37.69 -10.49 7.50
C MET A 196 36.64 -9.90 8.45
N ASP A 197 36.95 -9.82 9.75
CA ASP A 197 36.11 -9.25 10.81
C ASP A 197 34.65 -9.73 10.81
N GLY A 198 34.40 -11.03 10.58
CA GLY A 198 33.07 -11.60 10.46
C GLY A 198 32.12 -11.29 11.63
N ASP A 199 32.64 -11.13 12.85
CA ASP A 199 31.85 -10.82 14.05
C ASP A 199 31.28 -9.40 14.02
N ALA A 200 31.94 -8.46 13.32
CA ALA A 200 31.44 -7.09 13.15
C ALA A 200 30.18 -7.01 12.27
N TYR A 201 29.90 -8.07 11.51
CA TYR A 201 28.72 -8.19 10.65
C TYR A 201 27.62 -9.04 11.28
N TYR A 202 27.82 -9.61 12.47
CA TYR A 202 26.83 -10.43 13.13
C TYR A 202 25.78 -9.54 13.84
N THR A 203 24.53 -9.66 13.43
CA THR A 203 23.46 -8.78 13.92
C THR A 203 22.73 -9.39 15.12
N ARG A 204 21.99 -8.56 15.86
CA ARG A 204 21.08 -8.99 16.94
C ARG A 204 20.04 -10.03 16.49
N LYS A 205 19.78 -10.14 15.18
CA LYS A 205 18.85 -11.13 14.60
C LYS A 205 19.52 -12.49 14.28
N CYS A 206 20.73 -12.73 14.81
CA CYS A 206 21.49 -13.97 14.64
C CYS A 206 21.78 -14.31 13.16
N ASN A 207 22.01 -13.29 12.34
CA ASN A 207 22.44 -13.44 10.95
C ASN A 207 23.59 -12.47 10.67
N TYR A 208 24.37 -12.75 9.61
CA TYR A 208 25.40 -11.83 9.14
C TYR A 208 24.78 -10.82 8.19
N GLY A 209 25.15 -9.55 8.27
CA GLY A 209 24.69 -8.57 7.30
C GLY A 209 25.45 -7.25 7.26
N LEU A 210 25.42 -6.62 6.09
CA LEU A 210 26.08 -5.35 5.79
C LEU A 210 25.10 -4.18 5.99
N SER A 211 25.48 -3.21 6.80
CA SER A 211 24.76 -1.94 6.94
C SER A 211 25.33 -0.88 6.00
N ASN A 212 24.50 -0.20 5.24
CA ASN A 212 24.93 0.87 4.32
C ASN A 212 25.37 2.18 5.00
N SER A 213 25.48 2.23 6.34
CA SER A 213 25.82 3.43 7.14
C SER A 213 27.30 3.62 7.45
N ARG A 214 28.16 2.62 7.23
CA ARG A 214 29.59 2.73 7.58
C ARG A 214 30.40 3.29 6.39
N PRO A 215 31.18 4.37 6.57
CA PRO A 215 32.16 4.78 5.59
C PRO A 215 33.29 3.75 5.61
N LEU A 216 33.28 2.78 4.71
CA LEU A 216 34.41 1.90 4.48
C LEU A 216 35.47 2.68 3.69
N GLY A 217 36.71 2.66 4.18
CA GLY A 217 37.89 3.13 3.47
C GLY A 217 38.12 2.39 2.14
N PRO A 218 39.28 2.57 1.48
CA PRO A 218 39.45 2.22 0.08
C PRO A 218 39.15 0.73 -0.17
N MET A 219 38.09 0.48 -0.93
CA MET A 219 37.66 -0.84 -1.36
C MET A 219 38.59 -1.33 -2.49
N PRO A 220 39.16 -2.54 -2.44
CA PRO A 220 39.73 -3.17 -3.63
C PRO A 220 38.61 -3.52 -4.61
N VAL A 221 38.81 -3.10 -5.86
CA VAL A 221 37.96 -3.38 -7.01
C VAL A 221 38.13 -4.86 -7.37
N GLU A 222 37.25 -5.73 -6.89
CA GLU A 222 37.04 -7.05 -7.49
C GLU A 222 35.61 -7.53 -7.21
N ILE A 223 34.67 -6.96 -7.97
CA ILE A 223 33.40 -7.62 -8.26
C ILE A 223 33.72 -8.71 -9.27
N ALA A 224 34.04 -9.91 -8.80
CA ALA A 224 34.06 -11.10 -9.65
C ALA A 224 32.68 -11.76 -9.59
N THR A 225 31.90 -11.46 -10.62
CA THR A 225 30.88 -12.31 -11.22
C THR A 225 31.03 -13.79 -10.87
N GLY A 226 30.08 -14.32 -10.12
CA GLY A 226 30.05 -15.73 -9.69
C GLY A 226 28.63 -16.26 -9.55
N PHE A 227 27.73 -15.93 -10.48
CA PHE A 227 26.56 -16.78 -10.73
C PHE A 227 27.08 -18.14 -11.23
N LYS A 228 27.16 -19.13 -10.34
CA LYS A 228 27.26 -20.54 -10.73
C LYS A 228 26.00 -21.26 -10.28
N PHE A 229 25.13 -21.53 -11.25
CA PHE A 229 24.25 -22.70 -11.22
C PHE A 229 25.12 -23.96 -11.13
N GLY A 230 24.75 -24.88 -10.24
CA GLY A 230 25.44 -26.15 -10.05
C GLY A 230 24.72 -27.05 -9.07
N CYS A 231 23.73 -27.80 -9.57
CA CYS A 231 23.16 -28.97 -8.91
C CYS A 231 24.19 -30.13 -8.98
N VAL A 232 24.65 -30.69 -7.86
CA VAL A 232 25.10 -32.10 -7.70
C VAL A 232 25.13 -32.52 -6.21
N ALA A 233 24.29 -33.52 -5.91
CA ALA A 233 24.47 -34.71 -5.07
C ALA A 233 25.01 -34.68 -3.60
N SER A 234 24.14 -35.20 -2.73
CA SER A 234 24.32 -36.34 -1.80
C SER A 234 25.40 -36.38 -0.69
N ARG A 235 24.88 -36.68 0.51
CA ARG A 235 25.43 -37.45 1.66
C ARG A 235 26.59 -36.83 2.44
N THR A 236 26.38 -36.63 3.74
CA THR A 236 26.29 -37.70 4.77
C THR A 236 25.24 -37.33 5.80
#